data_AF-A0A0V8HWA4-F1
#
_entry.id   AF-A0A0V8HWA4-F1
#
_cell.length_a   1.000
_cell.length_b   1.000
_cell.length_c   1.000
_cell.angle_alpha   90.00
_cell.angle_beta   90.00
_cell.angle_gamma   90.00
#
_symmetry.space_group_name_H-M   'P 1'
#
loop_
_entity.id
_entity.type
_entity.pdbx_description
1 polymer ?
#
loop_
_entity_poly.entity_id
_entity_poly.type
_entity_poly.pdbx_seq_one_letter_code
_entity_poly.pdbx_strand_id
1 'polypeptide(L)'
;MNWLLILVQVPSEPSRHRVAVWRQLRKIGAVPVISGAWALAEAPQFAEGLEKAKDLCRSAGGTFAVLKVKGEDEQSQIVLEQAFRDARADEWKEFLADCVKFDAEIAKEISIKKFTFAELEEEEQSLDRLRRWFRDLKKRDVLGLQEAEDAESALNECITNLDAYAQLVYAAHNGGA
;
A
#
# COMPACT_ATOMS: atom_id res chain seq x y z
N MET A 1 -15.22 2.01 16.44
CA MET A 1 -13.83 2.39 16.10
C MET A 1 -13.67 3.88 16.37
N ASN A 2 -12.53 4.32 16.88
CA ASN A 2 -12.23 5.74 17.11
C ASN A 2 -11.40 6.30 15.94
N TRP A 3 -11.50 7.61 15.74
CA TRP A 3 -10.85 8.29 14.63
C TRP A 3 -9.96 9.43 15.12
N LEU A 4 -8.90 9.67 14.36
CA LEU A 4 -8.05 10.85 14.46
C LEU A 4 -8.37 11.77 13.28
N LEU A 5 -8.81 13.00 13.58
CA LEU A 5 -8.88 14.09 12.62
C LEU A 5 -7.60 14.91 12.71
N ILE A 6 -6.88 15.01 11.61
CA ILE A 6 -5.58 15.65 11.52
C ILE A 6 -5.75 16.93 10.70
N LEU A 7 -5.59 18.08 11.34
CA LEU A 7 -5.65 19.39 10.70
C LEU A 7 -4.23 19.83 10.34
N VAL A 8 -4.01 20.11 9.06
CA VAL A 8 -2.70 20.40 8.50
C VAL A 8 -2.76 21.64 7.63
N GLN A 9 -1.96 22.63 8.01
CA GLN A 9 -1.69 23.81 7.21
C GLN A 9 -0.18 23.95 7.06
N VAL A 10 0.32 23.97 5.82
CA VAL A 10 1.74 24.22 5.52
C VAL A 10 1.80 25.46 4.61
N PRO A 11 2.78 26.37 4.78
CA PRO A 11 2.98 27.49 3.86
C PRO A 11 2.98 27.04 2.39
N SER A 12 2.45 27.90 1.51
CA SER A 12 2.29 27.59 0.08
C SER A 12 3.64 27.38 -0.62
N GLU A 13 4.66 28.12 -0.19
CA GLU A 13 6.03 28.05 -0.69
C GLU A 13 7.06 27.82 0.44
N PRO A 14 8.10 27.01 0.21
CA PRO A 14 8.30 26.17 -0.98
C PRO A 14 7.39 24.93 -0.97
N SER A 15 6.85 24.55 -2.13
CA SER A 15 5.91 23.42 -2.28
C SER A 15 6.42 22.08 -1.72
N ARG A 16 7.74 21.86 -1.70
CA ARG A 16 8.39 20.63 -1.17
C ARG A 16 7.97 20.27 0.24
N HIS A 17 7.73 21.25 1.12
CA HIS A 17 7.35 20.98 2.50
C HIS A 17 5.94 20.38 2.60
N ARG A 18 4.99 20.96 1.85
CA ARG A 18 3.62 20.45 1.77
C ARG A 18 3.59 19.04 1.20
N VAL A 19 4.36 18.79 0.13
CA VAL A 19 4.49 17.47 -0.49
C VAL A 19 5.08 16.44 0.49
N ALA A 20 6.09 16.82 1.29
CA ALA A 20 6.69 15.92 2.28
C ALA A 20 5.69 15.50 3.36
N VAL A 21 4.92 16.45 3.90
CA VAL A 21 3.87 16.16 4.89
C VAL A 21 2.79 15.26 4.30
N TRP A 22 2.29 15.57 3.10
CA TRP A 22 1.27 14.76 2.42
C TRP A 22 1.74 13.33 2.12
N ARG A 23 2.98 13.17 1.65
CA ARG A 23 3.56 11.84 1.43
C ARG A 23 3.63 11.04 2.72
N GLN A 24 4.02 11.68 3.83
CA GLN A 24 4.09 11.01 5.12
C GLN A 24 2.71 10.60 5.65
N LEU A 25 1.68 11.44 5.48
CA LEU A 25 0.30 11.11 5.86
C LEU A 25 -0.25 9.93 5.04
N ARG A 26 -0.07 9.95 3.71
CA ARG A 26 -0.47 8.83 2.86
C ARG A 26 0.28 7.53 3.21
N LYS A 27 1.58 7.64 3.50
CA LYS A 27 2.41 6.51 3.90
C LYS A 27 1.89 5.80 5.15
N ILE A 28 1.24 6.51 6.08
CA ILE A 28 0.67 5.92 7.30
C ILE A 28 -0.79 5.50 7.13
N GLY A 29 -1.37 5.67 5.93
CA GLY A 29 -2.76 5.32 5.64
C GLY A 29 -3.77 6.42 5.96
N ALA A 30 -3.33 7.64 6.30
CA ALA A 30 -4.26 8.74 6.48
C ALA A 30 -4.88 9.14 5.14
N VAL A 31 -6.17 9.46 5.16
CA VAL A 31 -6.97 9.79 3.97
C VAL A 31 -7.43 11.25 4.03
N PRO A 32 -7.38 12.01 2.94
CA PRO A 32 -7.92 13.36 2.92
C PRO A 32 -9.45 13.30 2.99
N VAL A 33 -10.08 14.05 3.89
CA VAL A 33 -11.55 14.14 3.99
C VAL A 33 -12.07 15.46 3.44
N ILE A 34 -11.36 16.55 3.71
CA ILE A 34 -11.57 17.88 3.11
C ILE A 34 -10.20 18.58 2.98
N SER A 35 -10.15 19.74 2.33
CA SER A 35 -8.93 20.53 2.20
C SER A 35 -8.30 20.81 3.58
N GLY A 36 -7.07 20.36 3.78
CA GLY A 36 -6.34 20.55 5.04
C GLY A 36 -6.76 19.64 6.19
N ALA A 37 -7.75 18.76 6.02
CA ALA A 37 -8.15 17.79 7.04
C ALA A 37 -8.03 16.35 6.54
N TRP A 38 -7.41 15.52 7.38
CA TRP A 38 -7.16 14.10 7.10
C TRP A 38 -7.76 13.23 8.19
N ALA A 39 -8.27 12.07 7.82
CA ALA A 39 -8.74 11.06 8.75
C ALA A 39 -7.76 9.90 8.83
N LEU A 40 -7.61 9.34 10.02
CA LEU A 40 -6.83 8.15 10.29
C LEU A 40 -7.52 7.35 11.39
N ALA A 41 -7.59 6.03 11.27
CA ALA A 41 -8.08 5.20 12.35
C ALA A 41 -7.16 5.32 13.58
N GLU A 42 -7.72 5.37 14.79
CA GLU A 42 -6.92 5.37 16.01
C GLU A 42 -6.32 3.98 16.24
N ALA A 43 -5.07 3.76 15.80
CA ALA A 43 -4.35 2.51 15.99
C ALA A 43 -2.86 2.77 16.36
N PRO A 44 -2.27 2.00 17.30
CA PRO A 44 -0.89 2.21 17.77
C PRO A 44 0.16 2.17 16.65
N GLN A 45 -0.04 1.34 15.63
CA GLN A 45 0.90 1.19 14.51
C GLN A 45 1.13 2.47 13.71
N PHE A 46 0.24 3.46 13.81
CA PHE A 46 0.37 4.72 13.10
C PHE A 46 1.05 5.83 13.91
N ALA A 47 1.28 5.62 15.21
CA ALA A 47 1.75 6.67 16.13
C ALA A 47 3.09 7.28 15.71
N GLU A 48 4.10 6.44 15.42
CA GLU A 48 5.42 6.92 15.00
C GLU A 48 5.36 7.71 13.70
N GLY A 49 4.57 7.22 12.74
CA GLY A 49 4.42 7.87 11.45
C GLY A 49 3.64 9.18 11.53
N LEU A 50 2.69 9.28 12.46
CA LEU A 50 1.96 10.51 12.76
C LEU A 50 2.85 11.58 13.40
N GLU A 51 3.70 11.21 14.37
CA GLU A 51 4.68 12.14 14.94
C GLU A 51 5.68 12.63 13.88
N LYS A 52 6.13 11.76 12.97
CA LYS A 52 6.95 12.19 11.82
C LYS A 52 6.23 13.22 10.94
N ALA A 53 4.93 13.05 10.67
CA ALA A 53 4.15 14.01 9.88
C ALA A 53 4.04 15.38 10.58
N LYS A 54 3.85 15.35 11.90
CA LYS A 54 3.79 16.53 12.76
C LYS A 54 5.12 17.28 12.79
N ASP A 55 6.24 16.56 12.91
CA ASP A 55 7.59 17.15 12.88
C ASP A 55 7.91 17.79 11.53
N LEU A 56 7.58 17.12 10.43
CA LEU A 56 7.72 17.67 9.07
C LEU A 56 6.90 18.96 8.89
N CYS A 57 5.67 19.00 9.40
CA CYS A 57 4.81 20.16 9.31
C CYS A 57 5.35 21.34 10.13
N ARG A 58 5.72 21.09 11.40
CA ARG A 58 6.23 22.13 12.31
C ARG A 58 7.58 22.68 11.85
N SER A 59 8.47 21.83 11.35
CA SER A 59 9.76 22.25 10.80
C SER A 59 9.61 23.15 9.57
N ALA A 60 8.48 23.08 8.88
CA ALA A 60 8.13 23.94 7.76
C ALA A 60 7.38 25.23 8.16
N GLY A 61 7.24 25.53 9.46
CA GLY A 61 6.46 26.66 9.96
C GLY A 61 4.95 26.48 9.79
N GLY A 62 4.49 25.25 9.63
CA GLY A 62 3.07 24.92 9.49
C GLY A 62 2.35 24.66 10.82
N THR A 63 1.03 24.57 10.74
CA THR A 63 0.13 24.19 11.83
C THR A 63 -0.25 22.72 11.69
N PHE A 64 -0.12 21.96 12.78
CA PHE A 64 -0.52 20.55 12.85
C PHE A 64 -1.26 20.29 14.15
N ALA A 65 -2.51 19.85 14.06
CA ALA A 65 -3.33 19.45 15.20
C ALA A 65 -3.92 18.06 14.98
N VAL A 66 -3.99 17.27 16.04
CA VAL A 66 -4.64 15.96 16.05
C VAL A 66 -5.77 16.01 17.05
N LEU A 67 -6.97 15.70 16.59
CA LEU A 67 -8.18 15.64 17.40
C LEU A 67 -8.66 14.19 17.41
N LYS A 68 -8.89 13.63 18.60
CA LYS A 68 -9.65 12.39 18.71
C LYS A 68 -11.11 12.74 18.49
N VAL A 69 -11.71 12.17 17.47
CA VAL A 69 -13.08 12.48 17.08
C VAL A 69 -13.94 11.23 17.10
N LYS A 70 -15.22 11.46 17.40
CA LYS A 70 -16.31 10.53 17.20
C LYS A 70 -17.40 11.28 16.44
N GLY A 71 -18.08 10.61 15.50
CA GLY A 71 -19.23 11.21 14.82
C GLY A 71 -20.27 11.68 15.84
N GLU A 72 -20.89 12.82 15.59
CA GLU A 72 -22.02 13.30 16.38
C GLU A 72 -23.20 12.33 16.27
N ASP A 73 -23.44 11.86 15.05
CA ASP A 73 -24.40 10.82 14.70
C ASP A 73 -23.72 9.70 13.88
N GLU A 74 -24.50 8.66 13.59
CA GLU A 74 -24.05 7.52 12.79
C GLU A 74 -23.63 7.94 11.38
N GLN A 75 -24.34 8.89 10.77
CA GLN A 75 -24.03 9.39 9.43
C GLN A 75 -22.65 10.06 9.37
N SER A 76 -22.31 10.87 10.38
CA SER A 76 -21.02 11.52 10.52
C SER A 76 -19.89 10.51 10.73
N GLN A 77 -20.16 9.41 11.44
CA GLN A 77 -19.18 8.34 11.63
C GLN A 77 -18.95 7.55 10.33
N ILE A 78 -20.00 7.29 9.56
CA ILE A 78 -19.93 6.61 8.25
C ILE A 78 -19.06 7.39 7.28
N VAL A 79 -19.10 8.72 7.28
CA VAL A 79 -18.28 9.55 6.36
C VAL A 79 -16.77 9.24 6.49
N LEU A 80 -16.25 9.17 7.72
CA LEU A 80 -14.83 8.87 7.95
C LEU A 80 -14.48 7.42 7.62
N GLU A 81 -15.38 6.50 7.99
CA GLU A 81 -15.19 5.07 7.70
C GLU A 81 -15.19 4.79 6.20
N GLN A 82 -16.15 5.36 5.46
CA GLN A 82 -16.27 5.17 4.03
C GLN A 82 -15.06 5.75 3.30
N ALA A 83 -14.64 6.98 3.63
CA ALA A 83 -13.45 7.58 3.03
C ALA A 83 -12.18 6.75 3.27
N PHE A 84 -12.05 6.14 4.45
CA PHE A 84 -10.93 5.26 4.75
C PHE A 84 -11.03 3.92 4.00
N ARG A 85 -12.22 3.31 3.99
CA ARG A 85 -12.52 2.06 3.29
C ARG A 85 -12.25 2.18 1.80
N ASP A 86 -12.78 3.21 1.15
CA ASP A 86 -12.61 3.44 -0.29
C ASP A 86 -11.13 3.57 -0.65
N ALA A 87 -10.37 4.35 0.12
CA ALA A 87 -8.94 4.50 -0.11
C ALA A 87 -8.15 3.20 0.07
N ARG A 88 -8.53 2.32 1.01
CA ARG A 88 -7.91 1.00 1.17
C ARG A 88 -8.31 0.05 0.03
N ALA A 89 -9.58 0.06 -0.36
CA ALA A 89 -10.09 -0.75 -1.46
C ALA A 89 -9.40 -0.40 -2.79
N ASP A 90 -9.19 0.90 -3.06
CA ASP A 90 -8.45 1.36 -4.25
C ASP A 90 -6.98 0.87 -4.22
N GLU A 91 -6.30 0.95 -3.07
CA GLU A 91 -4.93 0.45 -2.93
C GLU A 91 -4.84 -1.07 -3.15
N TRP A 92 -5.81 -1.84 -2.66
CA TRP A 92 -5.87 -3.29 -2.90
C TRP A 92 -6.21 -3.63 -4.34
N LYS A 93 -7.09 -2.87 -4.99
CA LYS A 93 -7.42 -3.02 -6.40
C LYS A 93 -6.21 -2.81 -7.29
N GLU A 94 -5.38 -1.80 -7.00
CA GLU A 94 -4.11 -1.60 -7.71
C GLU A 94 -3.15 -2.78 -7.52
N PHE A 95 -3.03 -3.29 -6.29
CA PHE A 95 -2.18 -4.45 -6.01
C PHE A 95 -2.64 -5.72 -6.74
N LEU A 96 -3.94 -6.00 -6.74
CA LEU A 96 -4.54 -7.13 -7.47
C LEU A 96 -4.26 -7.02 -8.97
N ALA A 97 -4.38 -5.82 -9.54
CA ALA A 97 -4.06 -5.58 -10.95
C ALA A 97 -2.58 -5.86 -11.27
N ASP A 98 -1.66 -5.57 -10.35
CA ASP A 98 -0.24 -5.87 -10.52
C ASP A 98 0.10 -7.35 -10.33
N CYS A 99 -0.64 -8.09 -9.49
CA CYS A 99 -0.55 -9.55 -9.44
C CYS A 99 -0.95 -10.17 -10.79
N VAL A 100 -2.06 -9.71 -11.38
CA VAL A 100 -2.50 -10.17 -12.72
C VAL A 100 -1.45 -9.89 -13.80
N LYS A 101 -0.78 -8.73 -13.75
CA LYS A 101 0.31 -8.42 -14.69
C LYS A 101 1.51 -9.34 -14.50
N PHE A 102 1.89 -9.62 -13.25
CA PHE A 102 3.00 -10.52 -12.93
C PHE A 102 2.72 -11.93 -13.47
N ASP A 103 1.54 -12.49 -13.19
CA ASP A 103 1.16 -13.81 -13.70
C ASP A 103 1.11 -13.87 -15.24
N ALA A 104 0.66 -12.79 -15.88
CA ALA A 104 0.67 -12.68 -17.33
C ALA A 104 2.10 -12.67 -17.92
N GLU A 105 3.06 -12.04 -17.24
CA GLU A 105 4.46 -12.04 -17.66
C GLU A 105 5.09 -13.43 -17.50
N ILE A 106 4.85 -14.11 -16.37
CA ILE A 106 5.29 -15.51 -16.17
C ILE A 106 4.70 -16.43 -17.25
N ALA A 107 3.40 -16.32 -17.53
CA ALA A 107 2.74 -17.12 -18.55
C ALA A 107 3.31 -16.85 -19.96
N LYS A 108 3.64 -15.58 -20.25
CA LYS A 108 4.30 -15.19 -21.49
C LYS A 108 5.68 -15.82 -21.60
N GLU A 109 6.51 -15.76 -20.57
CA GLU A 109 7.86 -16.34 -20.60
C GLU A 109 7.86 -17.86 -20.75
N ILE A 110 6.88 -18.54 -20.14
CA ILE A 110 6.62 -19.97 -20.38
C ILE A 110 6.23 -20.22 -21.84
N SER A 111 5.33 -19.41 -22.41
CA SER A 111 4.81 -19.61 -23.76
C SER A 111 5.90 -19.51 -24.85
N ILE A 112 6.86 -18.62 -24.66
CA ILE A 112 8.00 -18.45 -25.57
C ILE A 112 9.22 -19.29 -25.16
N LYS A 113 9.09 -20.13 -24.12
CA LYS A 113 10.14 -21.01 -23.57
C LYS A 113 11.43 -20.27 -23.22
N LYS A 114 11.33 -19.05 -22.69
CA LYS A 114 12.50 -18.23 -22.34
C LYS A 114 13.07 -18.65 -20.99
N PHE A 115 13.49 -19.90 -20.90
CA PHE A 115 13.97 -20.50 -19.65
C PHE A 115 15.44 -20.15 -19.41
N THR A 116 15.71 -18.98 -18.84
CA THR A 116 17.07 -18.56 -18.49
C THR A 116 17.15 -18.13 -17.03
N PHE A 117 18.32 -18.29 -16.40
CA PHE A 117 18.53 -17.85 -15.02
C PHE A 117 18.40 -16.34 -14.84
N ALA A 118 18.76 -15.54 -15.86
CA ALA A 118 18.62 -14.08 -15.80
C ALA A 118 17.16 -13.65 -15.69
N GLU A 119 16.26 -14.30 -16.46
CA GLU A 119 14.82 -14.03 -16.40
C GLU A 119 14.22 -14.51 -15.07
N LEU A 120 14.65 -15.67 -14.58
CA LEU A 120 14.22 -16.14 -13.26
C LEU A 120 14.60 -15.13 -12.16
N GLU A 121 15.83 -14.62 -12.18
CA GLU A 121 16.29 -13.61 -11.21
C GLU A 121 15.48 -12.30 -11.31
N GLU A 122 15.16 -11.85 -12.53
CA GLU A 122 14.32 -10.66 -12.73
C GLU A 122 12.92 -10.84 -12.13
N GLU A 123 12.31 -12.00 -12.35
CA GLU A 123 10.98 -12.30 -11.82
C GLU A 123 10.97 -12.53 -10.30
N GLU A 124 12.02 -13.13 -9.74
CA GLU A 124 12.21 -13.20 -8.29
C GLU A 124 12.28 -11.79 -7.67
N GLN A 125 13.00 -10.86 -8.30
CA GLN A 125 13.05 -9.46 -7.85
C GLN A 125 11.68 -8.77 -7.98
N SER A 126 10.92 -9.06 -9.03
CA SER A 126 9.55 -8.57 -9.22
C SER A 126 8.61 -9.06 -8.12
N LEU A 127 8.62 -10.36 -7.81
CA LEU A 127 7.84 -10.94 -6.72
C LEU A 127 8.23 -10.36 -5.35
N ASP A 128 9.52 -10.12 -5.14
CA ASP A 128 10.03 -9.49 -3.91
C ASP A 128 9.48 -8.07 -3.71
N ARG A 129 9.30 -7.32 -4.80
CA ARG A 129 8.63 -6.01 -4.78
C ARG A 129 7.15 -6.15 -4.41
N LEU A 130 6.43 -7.11 -5.01
CA LEU A 130 5.04 -7.40 -4.66
C LEU A 130 4.89 -7.77 -3.17
N ARG A 131 5.72 -8.67 -2.65
CA ARG A 131 5.72 -9.07 -1.22
C ARG A 131 5.98 -7.90 -0.27
N ARG A 132 6.86 -6.97 -0.65
CA ARG A 132 7.11 -5.74 0.15
C ARG A 132 5.89 -4.83 0.12
N TRP A 133 5.31 -4.62 -1.06
CA TRP A 133 4.14 -3.77 -1.21
C TRP A 133 2.93 -4.33 -0.45
N PHE A 134 2.63 -5.62 -0.57
CA PHE A 134 1.56 -6.30 0.20
C PHE A 134 1.68 -6.04 1.70
N ARG A 135 2.89 -6.23 2.27
CA ARG A 135 3.15 -5.98 3.70
C ARG A 135 2.89 -4.53 4.10
N ASP A 136 3.20 -3.57 3.23
CA ASP A 136 2.95 -2.15 3.49
C ASP A 136 1.47 -1.76 3.33
N LEU A 137 0.72 -2.43 2.45
CA LEU A 137 -0.75 -2.31 2.39
C LEU A 137 -1.39 -2.91 3.65
N LYS A 138 -1.01 -4.14 4.02
CA LYS A 138 -1.59 -4.85 5.17
C LYS A 138 -1.39 -4.11 6.50
N LYS A 139 -0.26 -3.42 6.70
CA LYS A 139 -0.03 -2.55 7.87
C LYS A 139 -1.02 -1.40 7.98
N ARG A 140 -1.71 -1.02 6.91
CA ARG A 140 -2.67 0.11 6.88
C ARG A 140 -4.12 -0.38 6.84
N ASP A 141 -4.33 -1.65 6.53
CA ASP A 141 -5.65 -2.29 6.51
C ASP A 141 -6.10 -2.67 7.93
N VAL A 142 -6.57 -1.68 8.68
CA VAL A 142 -7.13 -1.86 10.02
C VAL A 142 -8.62 -2.22 10.01
N LEU A 143 -9.26 -2.14 8.84
CA LEU A 143 -10.67 -2.47 8.68
C LEU A 143 -10.91 -3.96 8.41
N GLY A 144 -9.86 -4.72 8.05
CA GLY A 144 -9.99 -6.13 7.70
C GLY A 144 -10.86 -6.31 6.46
N LEU A 145 -10.49 -5.63 5.37
CA LEU A 145 -11.25 -5.67 4.13
C LEU A 145 -11.14 -7.02 3.43
N GLN A 146 -12.20 -7.46 2.75
CA GLN A 146 -12.21 -8.70 1.96
C GLN A 146 -11.14 -8.66 0.86
N GLU A 147 -10.94 -7.48 0.27
CA GLU A 147 -9.93 -7.24 -0.76
C GLU A 147 -8.51 -7.56 -0.28
N ALA A 148 -8.25 -7.48 1.03
CA ALA A 148 -6.96 -7.86 1.60
C ALA A 148 -6.74 -9.38 1.65
N GLU A 149 -7.82 -10.16 1.78
CA GLU A 149 -7.78 -11.63 1.69
C GLU A 149 -7.67 -12.09 0.23
N ASP A 150 -8.38 -11.41 -0.67
CA ASP A 150 -8.28 -11.64 -2.11
C ASP A 150 -6.85 -11.35 -2.61
N ALA A 151 -6.26 -10.25 -2.15
CA ALA A 151 -4.87 -9.88 -2.43
C ALA A 151 -3.85 -10.88 -1.88
N GLU A 152 -4.10 -11.45 -0.70
CA GLU A 152 -3.23 -12.49 -0.12
C GLU A 152 -3.29 -13.77 -0.95
N SER A 153 -4.50 -14.16 -1.39
CA SER A 153 -4.72 -15.31 -2.27
C SER A 153 -4.01 -15.12 -3.62
N ALA A 154 -4.19 -13.96 -4.25
CA ALA A 154 -3.53 -13.62 -5.52
C ALA A 154 -1.98 -13.61 -5.39
N LEU A 155 -1.44 -13.07 -4.28
CA LEU A 155 0.01 -13.11 -4.05
C LEU A 155 0.53 -14.55 -3.91
N ASN A 156 -0.23 -15.44 -3.26
CA ASN A 156 0.15 -16.86 -3.14
C ASN A 156 0.10 -17.59 -4.50
N GLU A 157 -0.83 -17.21 -5.39
CA GLU A 157 -0.86 -17.70 -6.77
C GLU A 157 0.39 -17.25 -7.54
N CYS A 158 0.77 -15.97 -7.45
CA CYS A 158 2.01 -15.46 -8.06
C CYS A 158 3.25 -16.22 -7.57
N ILE A 159 3.34 -16.52 -6.26
CA ILE A 159 4.44 -17.33 -5.70
C ILE A 159 4.46 -18.71 -6.34
N THR A 160 3.30 -19.38 -6.41
CA THR A 160 3.17 -20.72 -6.98
C THR A 160 3.55 -20.76 -8.46
N ASN A 161 3.14 -19.75 -9.22
CA ASN A 161 3.45 -19.63 -10.64
C ASN A 161 4.95 -19.41 -10.88
N LEU A 162 5.61 -18.58 -10.06
CA LEU A 162 7.05 -18.39 -10.15
C LEU A 162 7.82 -19.66 -9.78
N ASP A 163 7.40 -20.38 -8.74
CA ASP A 163 8.02 -21.66 -8.35
C ASP A 163 7.93 -22.70 -9.49
N ALA A 164 6.79 -22.76 -10.18
CA ALA A 164 6.62 -23.62 -11.35
C ALA A 164 7.53 -23.20 -12.51
N TYR A 165 7.64 -21.89 -12.78
CA TYR A 165 8.57 -21.36 -13.78
C TYR A 165 10.03 -21.69 -13.45
N ALA A 166 10.43 -21.53 -12.18
CA ALA A 166 11.78 -21.87 -11.71
C ALA A 166 12.12 -23.34 -11.98
N GLN A 167 11.18 -24.27 -11.74
CA GLN A 167 11.37 -25.69 -12.05
C GLN A 167 11.63 -25.93 -13.54
N LEU A 168 10.94 -25.21 -14.43
CA LEU A 168 11.19 -25.29 -15.89
C LEU A 168 12.58 -24.77 -16.25
N VAL A 169 13.02 -23.66 -15.64
CA VAL A 169 14.37 -23.11 -15.83
C VAL A 169 15.44 -24.12 -15.39
N TYR A 170 15.30 -24.72 -14.21
CA TYR A 170 16.24 -25.74 -13.74
C TYR A 170 16.26 -26.97 -14.64
N ALA A 171 15.10 -27.46 -15.07
CA ALA A 171 15.02 -28.62 -15.96
C ALA A 171 15.72 -28.35 -17.31
N ALA A 172 15.56 -27.16 -17.89
CA ALA A 172 16.18 -26.78 -19.15
C ALA A 172 17.73 -26.76 -19.08
N HIS A 173 18.31 -26.46 -17.92
CA HIS A 173 19.77 -26.40 -17.75
C HIS A 173 20.37 -27.70 -17.19
N ASN A 174 19.59 -28.53 -16.50
CA ASN A 174 20.04 -29.83 -15.99
C ASN A 174 19.93 -30.97 -17.02
N GLY A 175 19.10 -30.81 -18.07
CA GLY A 175 18.92 -31.79 -19.14
C GLY A 175 19.95 -31.75 -20.27
N GLY A 176 20.99 -30.91 -20.15
CA GLY A 176 22.04 -30.70 -21.16
C GLY A 176 23.37 -31.40 -20.85
N ALA A 177 23.34 -32.65 -20.40
CA ALA A 177 24.52 -33.51 -20.18
C ALA A 177 24.52 -34.72 -21.12
#